data_AF-A0A645GBE5-F1
#
_entry.id   AF-A0A645GBE5-F1
#
_cell.length_a   1.000
_cell.length_b   1.000
_cell.length_c   1.000
_cell.angle_alpha   90.00
_cell.angle_beta   90.00
_cell.angle_gamma   90.00
#
_symmetry.space_group_name_H-M   'P 1'
#
loop_
_entity.id
_entity.type
_entity.pdbx_description
1 polymer ?
#
loop_
_entity_poly.entity_id
_entity_poly.type
_entity_poly.pdbx_seq_one_letter_code
_entity_poly.pdbx_strand_id
1 'polypeptide(L)'
;MRFEVADAAAFRGEGKYGQVVTNPPYGERLMEKAEAEELYRKFGVACRTLPPDWRVLVLSSHTEFERSFGRRADKKRKLYNGMIKCDLFMYGK
;
A
#
# COMPACT_ATOMS: atom_id res chain seq x y z
N MET A 1 -15.82 13.85 6.77
CA MET A 1 -14.83 12.75 6.81
C MET A 1 -15.49 11.58 7.52
N ARG A 2 -15.49 10.38 6.94
CA ARG A 2 -16.06 9.17 7.53
C ARG A 2 -14.94 8.28 8.05
N PHE A 3 -15.10 7.75 9.25
CA PHE A 3 -14.16 6.82 9.87
C PHE A 3 -14.90 5.55 10.26
N GLU A 4 -14.26 4.42 10.05
CA GLU A 4 -14.78 3.11 10.41
C GLU A 4 -13.63 2.15 10.70
N VAL A 5 -13.91 1.16 11.54
CA VAL A 5 -13.01 0.03 11.76
C VAL A 5 -13.26 -0.99 10.64
N ALA A 6 -12.25 -1.26 9.83
CA ALA A 6 -12.33 -2.18 8.71
C ALA A 6 -10.97 -2.85 8.44
N ASP A 7 -11.01 -4.00 7.77
CA ASP A 7 -9.82 -4.67 7.24
C ASP A 7 -9.44 -4.06 5.88
N ALA A 8 -8.19 -3.59 5.75
CA ALA A 8 -7.67 -3.06 4.50
C ALA A 8 -7.70 -4.09 3.36
N ALA A 9 -7.56 -5.38 3.66
CA ALA A 9 -7.66 -6.46 2.68
C ALA A 9 -9.09 -6.64 2.13
N ALA A 10 -10.10 -6.15 2.86
CA ALA A 10 -11.49 -6.16 2.43
C ALA A 10 -11.89 -4.89 1.67
N PHE A 11 -10.97 -3.92 1.50
CA PHE A 11 -11.29 -2.65 0.86
C PHE A 11 -11.83 -2.83 -0.56
N ARG A 12 -12.87 -2.06 -0.88
CA ARG A 12 -13.49 -1.94 -2.21
C ARG A 12 -13.69 -0.47 -2.53
N GLY A 13 -13.38 -0.10 -3.76
CA GLY A 13 -13.62 1.24 -4.27
C GLY A 13 -14.93 1.29 -5.06
N GLU A 14 -15.76 2.29 -4.77
CA GLU A 14 -16.99 2.55 -5.52
C GLU A 14 -16.82 3.74 -6.47
N GLY A 15 -17.44 3.67 -7.64
CA GLY A 15 -17.39 4.74 -8.64
C GLY A 15 -16.19 4.67 -9.57
N LYS A 16 -16.22 5.53 -10.60
CA LYS A 16 -15.26 5.47 -11.72
C LYS A 16 -13.84 5.86 -11.32
N TYR A 17 -13.72 6.92 -10.52
CA TYR A 17 -12.43 7.52 -10.15
C TYR A 17 -12.24 7.49 -8.64
N GLY A 18 -11.02 7.20 -8.19
CA GLY A 18 -10.69 7.26 -6.78
C GLY A 18 -9.18 7.17 -6.53
N GLN A 19 -8.81 7.44 -5.28
CA GLN A 19 -7.43 7.37 -4.85
C GLN A 19 -7.34 6.75 -3.45
N VAL A 20 -6.51 5.73 -3.32
CA VAL A 20 -6.12 5.16 -2.03
C VAL A 20 -4.76 5.70 -1.66
N VAL A 21 -4.63 6.31 -0.49
CA VAL A 21 -3.36 6.75 0.08
C VAL A 21 -3.22 6.10 1.44
N THR A 22 -2.12 5.38 1.66
CA THR A 22 -1.91 4.68 2.93
C THR A 22 -0.45 4.65 3.34
N ASN A 23 -0.26 4.59 4.66
CA ASN A 23 1.01 4.44 5.33
C ASN A 23 0.98 3.17 6.20
N PRO A 24 1.05 1.97 5.62
CA PRO A 24 0.93 0.73 6.35
C PRO A 24 2.12 0.54 7.31
N PRO A 25 1.98 -0.31 8.35
CA PRO A 25 3.07 -0.63 9.26
C PRO A 25 4.29 -1.16 8.51
N TYR A 26 5.51 -0.74 8.89
CA TYR A 26 6.74 -1.00 8.14
C TYR A 26 7.47 -2.30 8.51
N GLY A 27 7.00 -3.05 9.51
CA GLY A 27 7.63 -4.31 9.90
C GLY A 27 9.08 -4.14 10.37
N GLU A 28 9.35 -3.14 11.22
CA GLU A 28 10.71 -2.79 11.68
C GLU A 28 11.35 -3.90 12.54
N ARG A 29 10.55 -4.80 13.12
CA ARG A 29 11.02 -5.98 13.86
C ARG A 29 10.79 -7.28 13.07
N LEU A 30 11.64 -8.29 13.28
CA LEU A 30 11.59 -9.56 12.54
C LEU A 30 10.23 -10.27 12.56
N MET A 31 9.58 -10.39 13.72
CA MET A 31 8.24 -11.01 13.81
C MET A 31 7.17 -10.14 13.11
N GLU A 32 7.24 -8.82 13.28
CA GLU A 32 6.32 -7.87 12.65
C GLU A 32 6.51 -7.80 11.13
N LYS A 33 7.72 -8.08 10.64
CA LYS A 33 8.06 -8.10 9.21
C LYS A 33 7.22 -9.12 8.45
N ALA A 34 7.09 -10.34 8.98
CA ALA A 34 6.32 -11.40 8.34
C ALA A 34 4.82 -11.05 8.27
N GLU A 35 4.29 -10.46 9.34
CA GLU A 35 2.91 -9.99 9.41
C GLU A 35 2.65 -8.82 8.45
N ALA A 36 3.58 -7.87 8.40
CA ALA A 36 3.52 -6.74 7.46
C ALA A 36 3.55 -7.23 6.01
N GLU A 37 4.43 -8.18 5.67
CA GLU A 37 4.48 -8.77 4.33
C GLU A 37 3.19 -9.50 3.96
N GLU A 38 2.56 -10.20 4.90
CA GLU A 38 1.26 -10.83 4.69
C GLU A 38 0.15 -9.79 4.47
N LEU A 39 0.15 -8.72 5.25
CA LEU A 39 -0.75 -7.60 5.04
C LEU A 39 -0.56 -6.99 3.65
N TYR A 40 0.68 -6.77 3.21
CA TYR A 40 0.96 -6.21 1.89
C TYR A 40 0.47 -7.12 0.76
N ARG A 41 0.64 -8.45 0.92
CA ARG A 41 0.12 -9.45 -0.03
C ARG A 41 -1.39 -9.33 -0.17
N LYS A 42 -2.11 -9.39 0.96
CA LYS A 42 -3.58 -9.33 0.99
C LYS A 42 -4.09 -7.98 0.47
N PHE A 43 -3.46 -6.88 0.89
CA PHE A 43 -3.84 -5.54 0.44
C PHE A 43 -3.57 -5.35 -1.05
N GLY A 44 -2.44 -5.85 -1.57
CA GLY A 44 -2.16 -5.86 -3.00
C GLY A 44 -3.19 -6.62 -3.82
N VAL A 45 -3.71 -7.75 -3.30
CA VAL A 45 -4.85 -8.46 -3.91
C VAL A 45 -6.08 -7.57 -3.95
N ALA A 46 -6.44 -6.94 -2.83
CA ALA A 46 -7.59 -6.04 -2.77
C ALA A 46 -7.48 -4.88 -3.77
N CYS A 47 -6.32 -4.21 -3.83
CA CYS A 47 -6.06 -3.11 -4.75
C CYS A 47 -6.18 -3.50 -6.23
N ARG A 48 -5.89 -4.76 -6.59
CA ARG A 48 -6.07 -5.25 -7.98
C ARG A 48 -7.54 -5.38 -8.39
N THR A 49 -8.46 -5.39 -7.43
CA THR A 49 -9.91 -5.43 -7.69
C THR A 49 -10.53 -4.04 -7.85
N LEU A 50 -9.75 -2.98 -7.67
CA LEU A 50 -10.23 -1.61 -7.84
C LEU A 50 -10.51 -1.29 -9.31
N PRO A 51 -11.44 -0.35 -9.59
CA PRO A 51 -11.71 0.09 -10.95
C PRO A 51 -10.44 0.63 -11.65
N PRO A 52 -10.32 0.51 -12.99
CA PRO A 52 -9.08 0.82 -13.71
C PRO A 52 -8.54 2.25 -13.55
N ASP A 53 -9.43 3.23 -13.37
CA ASP A 53 -9.06 4.65 -13.24
C ASP A 53 -8.74 5.05 -11.78
N TRP A 54 -8.58 4.08 -10.88
CA TRP A 54 -8.14 4.32 -9.52
C TRP A 54 -6.62 4.37 -9.40
N ARG A 55 -6.15 5.21 -8.49
CA ARG A 55 -4.74 5.31 -8.12
C ARG A 55 -4.50 4.77 -6.72
N VAL A 56 -3.39 4.08 -6.52
CA VAL A 56 -2.96 3.62 -5.19
C VAL A 56 -1.58 4.18 -4.89
N LEU A 57 -1.44 4.82 -3.73
CA LEU A 57 -0.21 5.40 -3.23
C LEU A 57 0.08 4.78 -1.86
N VAL A 58 1.21 4.08 -1.77
CA VAL A 58 1.63 3.42 -0.53
C VAL A 58 2.99 3.97 -0.12
N LEU A 59 3.09 4.49 1.09
CA LEU A 59 4.37 4.87 1.69
C LEU A 59 4.93 3.68 2.46
N SER A 60 6.14 3.24 2.16
CA SER A 60 6.79 2.16 2.92
C SER A 60 8.31 2.29 2.89
N SER A 61 8.98 1.90 3.98
CA SER A 61 10.43 1.71 4.04
C SER A 61 10.86 0.27 3.74
N HIS A 62 9.91 -0.65 3.55
CA HIS A 62 10.19 -2.07 3.35
C HIS A 62 10.81 -2.33 1.98
N THR A 63 12.04 -2.83 1.95
CA THR A 63 12.82 -3.00 0.71
C THR A 63 12.18 -3.97 -0.28
N GLU A 64 11.48 -4.98 0.23
CA GLU A 64 10.80 -6.02 -0.57
C GLU A 64 9.32 -5.68 -0.82
N PHE A 65 8.91 -4.41 -0.65
CA PHE A 65 7.49 -4.04 -0.67
C PHE A 65 6.80 -4.46 -1.97
N GLU A 66 7.35 -4.14 -3.14
CA GLU A 66 6.75 -4.49 -4.44
C GLU A 66 6.59 -6.00 -4.64
N ARG A 67 7.51 -6.79 -4.08
CA ARG A 67 7.46 -8.26 -4.13
C ARG A 67 6.31 -8.77 -3.29
N SER A 68 6.19 -8.30 -2.04
CA SER A 68 5.10 -8.68 -1.14
C SER A 68 3.75 -8.14 -1.61
N PHE A 69 3.69 -6.91 -2.09
CA PHE A 69 2.48 -6.31 -2.68
C PHE A 69 2.03 -7.04 -3.96
N GLY A 70 2.95 -7.77 -4.62
CA GLY A 70 2.67 -8.59 -5.80
C GLY A 70 2.55 -7.78 -7.10
N ARG A 71 3.08 -6.54 -7.11
CA ARG A 71 3.11 -5.68 -8.30
C ARG A 71 4.22 -4.64 -8.19
N ARG A 72 4.95 -4.43 -9.29
CA ARG A 72 5.87 -3.30 -9.45
C ARG A 72 5.12 -1.97 -9.60
N ALA A 73 5.57 -0.95 -8.90
CA ALA A 73 5.01 0.39 -8.95
C ALA A 73 5.29 1.03 -10.32
N ASP A 74 4.33 1.79 -10.83
CA ASP A 74 4.47 2.55 -12.07
C ASP A 74 5.44 3.72 -11.89
N LYS A 75 5.46 4.29 -10.68
CA LYS A 75 6.42 5.32 -10.26
C LYS A 75 6.81 5.11 -8.81
N LYS A 76 8.06 5.46 -8.47
CA LYS A 76 8.56 5.51 -7.10
C LYS A 76 9.18 6.87 -6.82
N ARG A 77 8.91 7.41 -5.64
CA ARG A 77 9.55 8.63 -5.15
C ARG A 77 10.15 8.38 -3.79
N LYS A 78 11.45 8.64 -3.64
CA LYS A 78 12.11 8.62 -2.36
C LYS A 78 11.58 9.75 -1.48
N LEU A 79 11.19 9.42 -0.26
CA LEU A 79 10.74 10.34 0.78
C LEU A 79 11.42 9.99 2.11
N TYR A 80 11.20 10.83 3.10
CA TYR A 80 11.60 10.57 4.48
C TYR A 80 10.38 10.72 5.40
N ASN A 81 10.08 9.68 6.16
CA ASN A 81 9.10 9.74 7.24
C ASN A 81 9.89 9.93 8.56
N GLY A 82 10.09 11.20 8.94
CA GLY A 82 11.08 11.55 9.95
C GLY A 82 12.49 11.20 9.48
N MET A 83 13.21 10.41 10.26
CA MET A 83 14.55 9.92 9.91
C MET A 83 14.54 8.62 9.08
N ILE A 84 13.35 8.05 8.84
CA ILE A 84 13.20 6.79 8.13
C ILE A 84 13.11 7.08 6.63
N LYS A 85 14.04 6.54 5.86
CA LYS A 85 13.97 6.58 4.40
C LYS A 85 12.85 5.66 3.93
N CYS A 86 11.89 6.22 3.19
CA CYS A 86 10.79 5.50 2.58
C CYS A 86 10.77 5.73 1.07
N ASP A 87 10.06 4.86 0.36
CA ASP A 87 9.61 5.11 -0.99
C ASP A 87 8.08 5.25 -1.01
N LEU A 88 7.59 6.21 -1.78
CA LEU A 88 6.19 6.32 -2.16
C LEU A 88 5.99 5.52 -3.45
N PHE A 89 5.35 4.36 -3.32
CA PHE A 89 4.99 3.48 -4.42
C PHE A 89 3.66 3.94 -5.02
N MET A 90 3.66 4.23 -6.32
CA MET A 90 2.49 4.74 -7.05
C MET A 90 2.04 3.75 -8.12
N TYR A 91 0.75 3.45 -8.11
CA TYR A 91 0.10 2.49 -8.99
C TYR A 91 -1.13 3.13 -9.66
N GLY A 92 -1.31 2.93 -10.96
CA GLY A 92 -2.34 3.57 -11.77
C GLY A 92 -1.82 4.82 -12.49
N LYS A 93 -2.60 5.31 -13.46
CA LYS A 93 -2.30 6.54 -14.23
C LYS A 93 -2.72 7.79 -13.46
#